data_AF-E9FF84-F1
#
_entry.id   AF-E9FF84-F1
#
_cell.length_a   1.000
_cell.length_b   1.000
_cell.length_c   1.000
_cell.angle_alpha   90.00
_cell.angle_beta   90.00
_cell.angle_gamma   90.00
#
_symmetry.space_group_name_H-M   'P 1'
#
loop_
_entity.id
_entity.type
_entity.pdbx_description
1 polymer ?
#
loop_
_entity_poly.entity_id
_entity_poly.type
_entity_poly.pdbx_seq_one_letter_code
_entity_poly.pdbx_strand_id
1 'polypeptide(L)'
;MTDSESKVVKAYRTIFQDEKISLSDNFFNLGGDSIQAIRIISLLSDYNIKVADILSYPILKDLSKFIQKNSNYIPQDEVVGEVELLPSHRRFSESISQSVINHFNQSLLIKSNEKLDLNLVNRVYHTLLRHHDSLRISYNYGENFSTLLDYKELKNKQNIILIKCRKSEMESYATKEHQTLSLKDGLVFKIVVFDTEEGEFLLFILHHLPQMLLH
;
A
#
# COMPACT_ATOMS: atom_id res chain seq x y z
N MET A 1 19.47 8.78 27.27
CA MET A 1 18.48 8.69 26.18
C MET A 1 17.57 7.51 26.48
N THR A 2 16.26 7.70 26.53
CA THR A 2 15.26 6.62 26.76
C THR A 2 15.03 5.79 25.49
N ASP A 3 14.34 4.64 25.60
CA ASP A 3 13.97 3.83 24.43
C ASP A 3 13.10 4.63 23.43
N SER A 4 12.09 5.36 23.94
CA SER A 4 11.25 6.25 23.15
C SER A 4 12.05 7.34 22.44
N GLU A 5 12.97 8.01 23.15
CA GLU A 5 13.85 9.03 22.57
C GLU A 5 14.70 8.46 21.43
N SER A 6 15.28 7.27 21.63
CA SER A 6 16.10 6.60 20.62
C SER A 6 15.31 6.22 19.37
N LYS A 7 14.09 5.69 19.54
CA LYS A 7 13.23 5.31 18.42
C LYS A 7 12.75 6.52 17.63
N VAL A 8 12.33 7.60 18.32
CA VAL A 8 11.92 8.85 17.67
C VAL A 8 13.06 9.43 16.84
N VAL A 9 14.26 9.57 17.40
CA VAL A 9 15.41 10.09 16.65
C VAL A 9 15.71 9.21 15.44
N LYS A 10 15.74 7.90 15.60
CA LYS A 10 15.99 6.96 14.48
C LYS A 10 14.95 7.08 13.38
N ALA A 11 13.67 7.21 13.73
CA ALA A 11 12.59 7.39 12.76
C ALA A 11 12.79 8.68 11.95
N TYR A 12 13.08 9.80 12.61
CA TYR A 12 13.32 11.08 11.93
C TYR A 12 14.55 11.04 11.03
N ARG A 13 15.67 10.49 11.49
CA ARG A 13 16.88 10.31 10.66
C ARG A 13 16.61 9.48 9.41
N THR A 14 15.79 8.44 9.54
CA THR A 14 15.41 7.59 8.41
C THR A 14 14.56 8.36 7.38
N ILE A 15 13.62 9.18 7.84
CA ILE A 15 12.70 9.91 6.96
C ILE A 15 13.37 11.10 6.28
N PHE A 16 14.18 11.87 7.01
CA PHE A 16 14.86 13.06 6.51
C PHE A 16 16.25 12.76 5.94
N GLN A 17 16.75 11.53 6.08
CA GLN A 17 18.08 11.09 5.63
C GLN A 17 19.22 11.95 6.19
N ASP A 18 19.07 12.45 7.42
CA ASP A 18 20.07 13.28 8.10
C ASP A 18 20.44 12.70 9.46
N GLU A 19 21.66 12.17 9.58
CA GLU A 19 22.20 11.58 10.81
C GLU A 19 22.50 12.60 11.93
N LYS A 20 22.46 13.90 11.65
CA LYS A 20 22.71 14.94 12.66
C LYS A 20 21.49 15.27 13.51
N ILE A 21 20.30 14.78 13.13
CA ILE A 21 19.07 15.01 13.87
C ILE A 21 19.21 14.52 15.32
N SER A 22 18.74 15.36 16.22
CA SER A 22 18.88 15.31 17.67
C SER A 22 17.53 15.56 18.34
N LEU A 23 17.42 15.28 19.63
CA LEU A 23 16.17 15.45 20.39
C LEU A 23 15.68 16.90 20.47
N SER A 24 16.55 17.88 20.29
CA SER A 24 16.21 19.30 20.31
C SER A 24 15.64 19.82 18.98
N ASP A 25 15.72 19.02 17.92
CA ASP A 25 15.25 19.47 16.62
C ASP A 25 13.72 19.58 16.59
N ASN A 26 13.25 20.47 15.72
CA ASN A 26 11.85 20.74 15.51
C ASN A 26 11.43 20.18 14.16
N PHE A 27 10.33 19.41 14.15
CA PHE A 27 9.75 18.77 12.97
C PHE A 27 9.57 19.73 11.78
N PHE A 28 9.09 20.95 12.01
CA PHE A 28 8.88 21.93 10.93
C PHE A 28 10.20 22.52 10.41
N ASN A 29 11.19 22.72 11.28
CA ASN A 29 12.50 23.22 10.87
C ASN A 29 13.26 22.20 9.99
N LEU A 30 12.94 20.91 10.13
CA LEU A 30 13.45 19.84 9.27
C LEU A 30 12.70 19.75 7.93
N GLY A 31 11.70 20.61 7.69
CA GLY A 31 10.86 20.57 6.49
C GLY A 31 9.75 19.53 6.55
N GLY A 32 9.29 19.17 7.75
CA GLY A 32 8.20 18.21 7.94
C GLY A 32 6.83 18.73 7.52
N ASP A 33 6.07 17.87 6.84
CA ASP A 33 4.68 18.01 6.44
C ASP A 33 3.86 16.75 6.81
N SER A 34 2.58 16.72 6.47
CA SER A 34 1.70 15.60 6.83
C SER A 34 2.18 14.24 6.31
N ILE A 35 2.85 14.17 5.17
CA ILE A 35 3.40 12.94 4.58
C ILE A 35 4.56 12.42 5.43
N GLN A 36 5.51 13.27 5.84
CA GLN A 36 6.61 12.82 6.71
C GLN A 36 6.06 12.45 8.09
N ALA A 37 5.07 13.17 8.61
CA ALA A 37 4.42 12.79 9.87
C ALA A 37 3.81 11.37 9.79
N ILE A 38 3.07 11.05 8.74
CA ILE A 38 2.50 9.70 8.52
C ILE A 38 3.62 8.64 8.44
N ARG A 39 4.70 8.92 7.70
CA ARG A 39 5.83 7.98 7.57
C ARG A 39 6.57 7.76 8.90
N ILE A 40 6.72 8.82 9.70
CA ILE A 40 7.31 8.74 11.05
C ILE A 40 6.42 7.89 11.96
N ILE A 41 5.10 8.09 11.93
CA ILE A 41 4.14 7.27 12.70
C ILE A 41 4.24 5.81 12.30
N SER A 42 4.37 5.50 11.01
CA SER A 42 4.55 4.12 10.53
C SER A 42 5.82 3.46 11.07
N LEU A 43 6.94 4.19 11.18
CA LEU A 43 8.18 3.69 11.81
C LEU A 43 8.08 3.58 13.34
N LEU A 44 7.10 4.25 13.94
CA LEU A 44 6.81 4.23 15.37
C LEU A 44 5.50 3.49 15.67
N SER A 45 5.15 2.49 14.85
CA SER A 45 3.88 1.72 14.97
C SER A 45 3.68 1.03 16.33
N ASP A 46 4.76 0.82 17.08
CA ASP A 46 4.71 0.36 18.47
C ASP A 46 4.12 1.40 19.45
N TYR A 47 3.85 2.63 19.02
CA TYR A 47 3.36 3.73 19.85
C TYR A 47 2.01 4.24 19.35
N ASN A 48 1.18 4.74 20.27
CA ASN A 48 -0.09 5.38 19.92
C ASN A 48 0.16 6.85 19.56
N ILE A 49 0.39 7.12 18.27
CA ILE A 49 0.74 8.46 17.77
C ILE A 49 -0.18 8.81 16.60
N LYS A 50 -0.76 10.00 16.64
CA LYS A 50 -1.51 10.60 15.53
C LYS A 50 -0.71 11.73 14.89
N VAL A 51 -1.07 12.09 13.66
CA VAL A 51 -0.46 13.23 12.96
C VAL A 51 -0.61 14.51 13.80
N ALA A 52 -1.77 14.71 14.42
CA ALA A 52 -2.02 15.84 15.30
C ALA A 52 -1.03 15.91 16.48
N ASP A 53 -0.54 14.78 16.99
CA ASP A 53 0.42 14.74 18.09
C ASP A 53 1.80 15.22 17.65
N ILE A 54 2.29 14.82 16.47
CA ILE A 54 3.55 15.31 15.91
C ILE A 54 3.49 16.83 15.69
N LEU A 55 2.36 17.34 15.20
CA LEU A 55 2.16 18.76 14.98
C LEU A 55 2.03 19.55 16.31
N SER A 56 1.44 18.94 17.35
CA SER A 56 1.29 19.55 18.68
C SER A 56 2.57 19.51 19.51
N TYR A 57 3.42 18.49 19.31
CA TYR A 57 4.70 18.29 19.98
C TYR A 57 5.84 18.25 18.94
N PRO A 58 6.14 19.38 18.26
CA PRO A 58 7.07 19.37 17.13
C PRO A 58 8.53 19.17 17.55
N ILE A 59 8.88 19.37 18.82
CA ILE A 59 10.21 19.09 19.34
C ILE A 59 10.31 17.60 19.66
N LEU A 60 11.30 16.89 19.09
CA LEU A 60 11.42 15.44 19.20
C LEU A 60 11.47 14.96 20.66
N LYS A 61 12.13 15.72 21.54
CA LYS A 61 12.18 15.45 22.98
C LYS A 61 10.79 15.45 23.61
N ASP A 62 9.94 16.39 23.25
CA ASP A 62 8.61 16.53 23.84
C ASP A 62 7.67 15.44 23.30
N LEU A 63 7.75 15.15 21.99
CA LEU A 63 7.07 14.00 21.40
C LEU A 63 7.46 12.71 22.13
N SER A 64 8.76 12.46 22.32
CA SER A 64 9.25 11.22 22.95
C SER A 64 8.74 11.00 24.39
N LYS A 65 8.39 12.07 25.10
CA LYS A 65 7.78 12.02 26.44
C LYS A 65 6.27 11.84 26.41
N PHE A 66 5.63 12.37 25.37
CA PHE A 66 4.19 12.28 25.19
C PHE A 66 3.75 10.88 24.75
N ILE A 67 4.52 10.24 23.86
CA ILE A 67 4.13 8.97 23.25
C ILE A 67 4.09 7.83 24.26
N GLN A 68 3.06 7.00 24.15
CA GLN A 68 2.88 5.80 24.95
C GLN A 68 2.95 4.57 24.06
N LYS A 69 3.63 3.54 24.54
CA LYS A 69 3.71 2.27 23.82
C LYS A 69 2.32 1.66 23.71
N ASN A 70 1.97 1.18 22.53
CA ASN A 70 0.74 0.45 22.29
C ASN A 70 0.72 -0.80 23.18
N SER A 71 -0.17 -0.81 24.17
CA SER A 71 -0.48 -2.00 24.98
C SER A 71 -1.42 -2.96 24.25
N ASN A 72 -2.06 -2.49 23.18
CA ASN A 72 -2.95 -3.29 22.36
C ASN A 72 -2.14 -4.04 21.32
N TYR A 73 -2.02 -5.35 21.50
CA TYR A 73 -1.57 -6.27 20.46
C TYR A 73 -2.58 -6.23 19.31
N ILE A 74 -2.21 -5.63 18.19
CA ILE A 74 -2.92 -5.80 16.93
C ILE A 74 -2.38 -7.11 16.34
N PRO A 75 -3.19 -8.17 16.21
CA PRO A 75 -2.75 -9.40 15.55
C PRO A 75 -2.26 -9.07 14.15
N GLN A 76 -1.05 -9.50 13.80
CA GLN A 76 -0.54 -9.47 12.42
C GLN A 76 -0.91 -10.75 11.65
N ASP A 77 -1.75 -11.59 12.24
CA ASP A 77 -2.27 -12.76 11.57
C ASP A 77 -3.19 -12.36 10.42
N GLU A 78 -3.27 -13.24 9.42
CA GLU A 78 -4.10 -13.05 8.25
C GLU A 78 -5.57 -12.82 8.66
N VAL A 79 -6.13 -11.66 8.27
CA VAL A 79 -7.57 -11.40 8.47
C VAL A 79 -8.33 -11.98 7.28
N VAL A 80 -9.30 -12.85 7.58
CA VAL A 80 -10.17 -13.51 6.60
C VAL A 80 -11.63 -13.34 7.04
N GLY A 81 -12.54 -13.18 6.08
CA GLY A 81 -13.97 -13.11 6.33
C GLY A 81 -14.56 -11.72 6.08
N GLU A 82 -15.77 -11.50 6.59
CA GLU A 82 -16.52 -10.28 6.36
C GLU A 82 -15.94 -9.09 7.14
N VAL A 83 -15.78 -7.97 6.46
CA VAL A 83 -15.36 -6.69 7.03
C VAL A 83 -16.38 -5.62 6.66
N GLU A 84 -16.80 -4.85 7.65
CA GLU A 84 -17.73 -3.74 7.42
C GLU A 84 -17.07 -2.68 6.53
N LEU A 85 -17.85 -2.13 5.59
CA LEU A 85 -17.34 -1.07 4.72
C LEU A 85 -17.10 0.21 5.52
N LEU A 86 -15.90 0.77 5.37
CA LEU A 86 -15.62 2.13 5.85
C LEU A 86 -16.56 3.13 5.16
N PRO A 87 -16.92 4.26 5.81
CA PRO A 87 -17.81 5.26 5.23
C PRO A 87 -17.34 5.82 3.88
N SER A 88 -16.03 5.83 3.64
CA SER A 88 -15.42 6.22 2.35
C SER A 88 -15.77 5.22 1.23
N HIS A 89 -15.77 3.92 1.53
CA HIS A 89 -16.12 2.86 0.58
C HIS A 89 -17.60 2.88 0.23
N ARG A 90 -18.47 3.06 1.23
CA ARG A 90 -19.93 3.14 1.01
C ARG A 90 -20.28 4.30 0.07
N ARG A 91 -19.68 5.47 0.29
CA ARG A 91 -19.84 6.63 -0.60
C ARG A 91 -19.30 6.38 -2.01
N PHE A 92 -18.16 5.71 -2.15
CA PHE A 92 -17.59 5.36 -3.45
C PHE A 92 -18.49 4.38 -4.23
N SER A 93 -19.04 3.36 -3.56
CA SER A 93 -19.93 2.39 -4.20
C SER A 93 -21.29 2.95 -4.58
N GLU A 94 -21.83 3.89 -3.80
CA GLU A 94 -23.12 4.52 -4.08
C GLU A 94 -23.06 5.54 -5.23
N SER A 95 -21.87 6.09 -5.52
CA SER A 95 -21.69 7.20 -6.46
C SER A 95 -21.30 6.81 -7.88
N ILE A 96 -20.99 5.53 -8.13
CA ILE A 96 -20.40 5.08 -9.40
C ILE A 96 -21.11 3.83 -9.92
N SER A 97 -21.37 3.76 -11.22
CA SER A 97 -21.94 2.56 -11.84
C SER A 97 -20.97 1.37 -11.78
N GLN A 98 -21.51 0.15 -11.67
CA GLN A 98 -20.72 -1.08 -11.50
C GLN A 98 -19.68 -1.31 -12.62
N SER A 99 -19.97 -0.87 -13.84
CA SER A 99 -19.03 -0.95 -14.98
C SER A 99 -17.87 0.03 -14.86
N VAL A 100 -18.04 1.18 -14.20
CA VAL A 100 -16.99 2.18 -13.99
C VAL A 100 -16.16 1.84 -12.76
N ILE A 101 -16.78 1.24 -11.73
CA ILE A 101 -16.09 0.83 -10.51
C ILE A 101 -14.89 -0.06 -10.82
N ASN A 102 -15.05 -1.16 -11.57
CA ASN A 102 -13.95 -2.11 -11.85
C ASN A 102 -12.77 -1.54 -12.66
N HIS A 103 -12.93 -0.35 -13.24
CA HIS A 103 -11.91 0.29 -14.07
C HIS A 103 -11.25 1.49 -13.37
N PHE A 104 -11.58 1.73 -12.09
CA PHE A 104 -10.96 2.78 -11.30
C PHE A 104 -9.61 2.31 -10.73
N ASN A 105 -8.63 2.20 -11.63
CA ASN A 105 -7.35 1.54 -11.39
C ASN A 105 -6.19 2.54 -11.42
N GLN A 106 -5.25 2.37 -10.50
CA GLN A 106 -3.94 3.00 -10.55
C GLN A 106 -2.93 2.04 -11.17
N SER A 107 -1.95 2.58 -11.88
CA SER A 107 -0.83 1.78 -12.36
C SER A 107 0.52 2.49 -12.26
N LEU A 108 1.57 1.68 -12.20
CA LEU A 108 2.97 2.11 -12.18
C LEU A 108 3.76 1.27 -13.17
N LEU A 109 4.37 1.91 -14.16
CA LEU A 109 5.25 1.27 -15.12
C LEU A 109 6.72 1.55 -14.77
N ILE A 110 7.52 0.50 -14.64
CA ILE A 110 8.95 0.58 -14.34
C ILE A 110 9.72 -0.10 -15.47
N LYS A 111 10.69 0.62 -16.06
CA LYS A 111 11.65 0.00 -16.98
C LYS A 111 12.72 -0.73 -16.17
N SER A 112 12.97 -2.00 -16.50
CA SER A 112 14.06 -2.76 -15.90
C SER A 112 15.36 -2.50 -16.65
N ASN A 113 16.46 -2.37 -15.91
CA ASN A 113 17.82 -2.29 -16.48
C ASN A 113 18.42 -3.67 -16.77
N GLU A 114 17.81 -4.72 -16.22
CA GLU A 114 18.23 -6.11 -16.35
C GLU A 114 17.05 -7.00 -16.71
N LYS A 115 17.34 -8.23 -17.11
CA LYS A 115 16.31 -9.22 -17.37
C LYS A 115 15.63 -9.65 -16.06
N LEU A 116 14.32 -9.58 -16.03
CA LEU A 116 13.47 -9.96 -14.91
C LEU A 116 13.41 -11.48 -14.78
N ASP A 117 13.70 -11.99 -13.59
CA ASP A 117 13.40 -13.36 -13.22
C ASP A 117 11.91 -13.49 -12.88
N LEU A 118 11.14 -14.12 -13.78
CA LEU A 118 9.71 -14.34 -13.58
C LEU A 118 9.39 -15.16 -12.31
N ASN A 119 10.31 -16.02 -11.85
CA ASN A 119 10.12 -16.72 -10.58
C ASN A 119 10.21 -15.76 -9.40
N LEU A 120 11.12 -14.78 -9.46
CA LEU A 120 11.22 -13.73 -8.45
C LEU A 120 9.99 -12.82 -8.47
N VAL A 121 9.54 -12.40 -9.65
CA VAL A 121 8.29 -11.62 -9.79
C VAL A 121 7.11 -12.37 -9.18
N ASN A 122 7.01 -13.68 -9.44
CA ASN A 122 5.97 -14.53 -8.85
C ASN A 122 6.06 -14.62 -7.32
N ARG A 123 7.27 -14.74 -6.76
CA ARG A 123 7.47 -14.69 -5.31
C ARG A 123 7.04 -13.34 -4.73
N VAL A 124 7.43 -12.23 -5.35
CA VAL A 124 7.05 -10.87 -4.90
C VAL A 124 5.54 -10.70 -4.89
N TYR A 125 4.86 -11.09 -5.98
CA TYR A 125 3.40 -11.02 -6.07
C TYR A 125 2.71 -11.75 -4.90
N HIS A 126 3.10 -13.01 -4.63
CA HIS A 126 2.51 -13.77 -3.54
C HIS A 126 2.88 -13.23 -2.15
N THR A 127 4.09 -12.69 -1.98
CA THR A 127 4.48 -12.04 -0.72
C THR A 127 3.61 -10.81 -0.45
N LEU A 128 3.37 -9.97 -1.46
CA LEU A 128 2.50 -8.80 -1.35
C LEU A 128 1.07 -9.22 -0.99
N LEU A 129 0.52 -10.23 -1.68
CA LEU A 129 -0.81 -10.74 -1.38
C LEU A 129 -0.93 -11.29 0.03
N ARG A 130 0.08 -11.99 0.57
CA ARG A 130 0.04 -12.51 1.95
C ARG A 130 0.16 -11.41 3.00
N HIS A 131 0.99 -10.41 2.73
CA HIS A 131 1.30 -9.37 3.70
C HIS A 131 0.22 -8.28 3.78
N HIS A 132 -0.48 -8.02 2.67
CA HIS A 132 -1.47 -6.94 2.58
C HIS A 132 -2.88 -7.48 2.34
N ASP A 133 -3.68 -7.51 3.41
CA ASP A 133 -5.06 -8.01 3.38
C ASP A 133 -5.95 -7.23 2.40
N SER A 134 -5.70 -5.92 2.25
CA SER A 134 -6.43 -5.08 1.29
C SER A 134 -6.27 -5.54 -0.17
N LEU A 135 -5.18 -6.23 -0.52
CA LEU A 135 -4.98 -6.80 -1.86
C LEU A 135 -5.78 -8.08 -2.09
N ARG A 136 -6.44 -8.60 -1.05
CA ARG A 136 -7.30 -9.79 -1.10
C ARG A 136 -8.77 -9.45 -0.88
N ILE A 137 -9.13 -8.17 -0.95
CA ILE A 137 -10.52 -7.74 -0.76
C ILE A 137 -11.39 -8.12 -1.96
N SER A 138 -12.54 -8.71 -1.65
CA SER A 138 -13.66 -8.95 -2.55
C SER A 138 -14.83 -8.05 -2.16
N TYR A 139 -15.34 -7.29 -3.12
CA TYR A 139 -16.46 -6.37 -2.89
C TYR A 139 -17.79 -7.04 -3.21
N ASN A 140 -18.71 -7.02 -2.23
CA ASN A 140 -20.07 -7.54 -2.38
C ASN A 140 -21.00 -6.38 -2.74
N TYR A 141 -21.32 -6.25 -4.04
CA TYR A 141 -22.15 -5.14 -4.52
C TYR A 141 -23.55 -5.16 -3.91
N GLY A 142 -24.00 -4.00 -3.43
CA GLY A 142 -25.31 -3.83 -2.79
C GLY A 142 -25.32 -4.16 -1.29
N GLU A 143 -24.22 -4.68 -0.77
CA GLU A 143 -24.06 -5.00 0.65
C GLU A 143 -23.22 -3.94 1.38
N ASN A 144 -23.37 -3.87 2.70
CA ASN A 144 -22.60 -2.95 3.56
C ASN A 144 -21.26 -3.54 4.03
N PHE A 145 -20.83 -4.66 3.45
CA PHE A 145 -19.60 -5.36 3.81
C PHE A 145 -18.80 -5.78 2.58
N SER A 146 -17.51 -6.04 2.79
CA SER A 146 -16.63 -6.74 1.85
C SER A 146 -16.11 -8.01 2.50
N THR A 147 -15.52 -8.89 1.69
CA THR A 147 -14.92 -10.13 2.18
C THR A 147 -13.42 -10.07 1.94
N LEU A 148 -12.62 -10.23 2.99
CA LEU A 148 -11.19 -10.50 2.85
C LEU A 148 -11.00 -11.98 2.56
N LEU A 149 -10.50 -12.30 1.36
CA LEU A 149 -10.30 -13.67 0.92
C LEU A 149 -9.02 -14.27 1.55
N ASP A 150 -9.07 -15.56 1.86
CA ASP A 150 -7.88 -16.32 2.26
C ASP A 150 -6.90 -16.35 1.07
N TYR A 151 -5.63 -16.07 1.32
CA TYR A 151 -4.57 -16.16 0.34
C TYR A 151 -4.57 -17.52 -0.40
N LYS A 152 -4.93 -18.62 0.26
CA LYS A 152 -5.02 -19.96 -0.35
C LYS A 152 -6.06 -20.07 -1.45
N GLU A 153 -7.12 -19.26 -1.41
CA GLU A 153 -8.12 -19.19 -2.48
C GLU A 153 -7.60 -18.41 -3.69
N LEU A 154 -6.78 -17.38 -3.44
CA LEU A 154 -6.22 -16.52 -4.47
C LEU A 154 -4.91 -17.03 -5.06
N LYS A 155 -4.11 -17.82 -4.34
CA LYS A 155 -2.77 -18.24 -4.80
C LYS A 155 -2.78 -18.97 -6.15
N ASN A 156 -3.91 -19.62 -6.49
CA ASN A 156 -4.07 -20.33 -7.75
C ASN A 156 -4.64 -19.44 -8.87
N LYS A 157 -5.17 -18.25 -8.54
CA LYS A 157 -5.59 -17.22 -9.49
C LYS A 157 -4.38 -16.35 -9.83
N GLN A 158 -3.56 -16.78 -10.79
CA GLN A 158 -2.38 -16.02 -11.20
C GLN A 158 -2.79 -14.77 -12.00
N ASN A 159 -2.42 -13.59 -11.49
CA ASN A 159 -2.48 -12.32 -12.22
C ASN A 159 -1.08 -11.79 -12.52
N ILE A 160 -0.18 -12.68 -12.95
CA ILE A 160 1.11 -12.30 -13.49
C ILE A 160 1.14 -12.77 -14.93
N ILE A 161 1.34 -11.84 -15.85
CA ILE A 161 1.34 -12.16 -17.27
C ILE A 161 2.61 -11.66 -17.92
N LEU A 162 3.13 -12.46 -18.84
CA LEU A 162 4.24 -12.07 -19.71
C LEU A 162 3.68 -11.78 -21.10
N ILE A 163 3.91 -10.57 -21.59
CA ILE A 163 3.51 -10.15 -22.94
C ILE A 163 4.78 -9.83 -23.71
N LYS A 164 5.01 -10.57 -24.80
CA LYS A 164 6.01 -10.22 -25.81
C LYS A 164 5.36 -9.34 -26.86
N CYS A 165 5.77 -8.08 -26.95
CA CYS A 165 5.19 -7.12 -27.89
C CYS A 165 6.20 -6.04 -28.26
N ARG A 166 5.85 -5.22 -29.26
CA ARG A 166 6.62 -3.99 -29.51
C ARG A 166 6.35 -2.96 -28.42
N LYS A 167 7.30 -2.06 -28.17
CA LYS A 167 7.07 -0.97 -27.21
C LYS A 167 5.85 -0.12 -27.57
N SER A 168 5.63 0.13 -28.86
CA SER A 168 4.47 0.87 -29.37
C SER A 168 3.12 0.21 -29.09
N GLU A 169 3.10 -1.08 -28.75
CA GLU A 169 1.88 -1.85 -28.50
C GLU A 169 1.56 -1.96 -27.00
N MET A 170 2.51 -1.63 -26.12
CA MET A 170 2.38 -1.80 -24.67
C MET A 170 1.14 -1.11 -24.10
N GLU A 171 0.82 0.11 -24.55
CA GLU A 171 -0.34 0.86 -24.06
C GLU A 171 -1.66 0.17 -24.40
N SER A 172 -1.76 -0.43 -25.59
CA SER A 172 -2.95 -1.19 -25.99
C SER A 172 -3.15 -2.43 -25.12
N TYR A 173 -2.06 -3.17 -24.86
CA TYR A 173 -2.11 -4.31 -23.95
C TYR A 173 -2.41 -3.88 -22.51
N ALA A 174 -1.73 -2.85 -21.99
CA ALA A 174 -1.98 -2.32 -20.65
C ALA A 174 -3.47 -1.95 -20.48
N THR A 175 -4.06 -1.26 -21.47
CA THR A 175 -5.48 -0.89 -21.45
C THR A 175 -6.39 -2.11 -21.34
N LYS A 176 -6.11 -3.18 -22.09
CA LYS A 176 -6.86 -4.44 -21.99
C LYS A 176 -6.72 -5.06 -20.60
N GLU A 177 -5.51 -5.06 -20.06
CA GLU A 177 -5.24 -5.65 -18.74
C GLU A 177 -5.88 -4.87 -17.60
N HIS A 178 -5.99 -3.54 -17.70
CA HIS A 178 -6.78 -2.73 -16.78
C HIS A 178 -8.25 -3.18 -16.72
N GLN A 179 -8.82 -3.76 -17.78
CA GLN A 179 -10.23 -4.20 -17.84
C GLN A 179 -10.47 -5.60 -17.27
N THR A 180 -9.40 -6.31 -16.90
CA THR A 180 -9.50 -7.68 -16.39
C THR A 180 -9.57 -7.76 -14.87
N LEU A 181 -9.39 -6.63 -14.17
CA LEU A 181 -9.56 -6.60 -12.73
C LEU A 181 -11.05 -6.76 -12.37
N SER A 182 -11.30 -7.43 -11.25
CA SER A 182 -12.64 -7.71 -10.76
C SER A 182 -12.65 -7.60 -9.25
N LEU A 183 -13.34 -6.58 -8.73
CA LEU A 183 -13.55 -6.44 -7.29
C LEU A 183 -14.34 -7.61 -6.72
N LYS A 184 -15.29 -8.17 -7.48
CA LYS A 184 -16.13 -9.30 -7.02
C LYS A 184 -15.33 -10.60 -6.85
N ASP A 185 -14.29 -10.80 -7.67
CA ASP A 185 -13.51 -12.04 -7.65
C ASP A 185 -12.24 -11.94 -6.79
N GLY A 186 -12.04 -10.77 -6.15
CA GLY A 186 -10.83 -10.43 -5.40
C GLY A 186 -9.60 -10.19 -6.28
N LEU A 187 -9.78 -10.00 -7.59
CA LEU A 187 -8.71 -9.76 -8.55
C LEU A 187 -8.44 -8.26 -8.65
N VAL A 188 -7.95 -7.68 -7.55
CA VAL A 188 -7.74 -6.24 -7.41
C VAL A 188 -6.31 -5.80 -7.72
N PHE A 189 -5.37 -6.76 -7.83
CA PHE A 189 -3.96 -6.53 -8.08
C PHE A 189 -3.42 -7.46 -9.18
N LYS A 190 -2.67 -6.89 -10.11
CA LYS A 190 -2.06 -7.56 -11.26
C LYS A 190 -0.66 -7.02 -11.55
N ILE A 191 0.20 -7.90 -12.04
CA ILE A 191 1.53 -7.56 -12.57
C ILE A 191 1.61 -7.99 -14.03
N VAL A 192 2.03 -7.08 -14.90
CA VAL A 192 2.29 -7.35 -16.31
C VAL A 192 3.76 -7.13 -16.59
N VAL A 193 4.41 -8.15 -17.14
CA VAL A 193 5.79 -8.08 -17.63
C VAL A 193 5.74 -7.93 -19.14
N PHE A 194 6.24 -6.82 -19.66
CA PHE A 194 6.41 -6.61 -21.09
C PHE A 194 7.85 -6.93 -21.48
N ASP A 195 8.03 -7.83 -22.43
CA ASP A 195 9.31 -8.16 -23.07
C ASP A 195 9.30 -7.56 -24.47
N THR A 196 10.12 -6.52 -24.67
CA THR A 196 10.13 -5.68 -25.88
C THR A 196 11.53 -5.55 -26.47
N GLU A 197 11.61 -4.98 -27.67
CA GLU A 197 12.87 -4.64 -28.34
C GLU A 197 13.73 -3.62 -27.57
N GLU A 198 13.14 -2.83 -26.66
CA GLU A 198 13.85 -1.81 -25.86
C GLU A 198 14.22 -2.28 -24.44
N GLY A 199 13.98 -3.56 -24.14
CA GLY A 199 14.14 -4.16 -22.82
C GLY A 199 12.80 -4.51 -22.17
N GLU A 200 12.88 -4.91 -20.90
CA GLU A 200 11.72 -5.39 -20.15
C GLU A 200 11.11 -4.29 -19.27
N PHE A 201 9.79 -4.27 -19.17
CA PHE A 201 9.04 -3.35 -18.34
C PHE A 201 8.11 -4.10 -17.39
N LEU A 202 8.01 -3.62 -16.17
CA LEU A 202 7.14 -4.16 -15.13
C LEU A 202 6.01 -3.16 -14.86
N LEU A 203 4.79 -3.55 -15.16
CA LEU A 203 3.59 -2.77 -14.90
C LEU A 203 2.84 -3.37 -13.70
N PHE A 204 2.68 -2.57 -12.66
CA PHE A 204 1.77 -2.87 -11.56
C PHE A 204 0.42 -2.23 -11.85
N ILE A 205 -0.66 -2.99 -11.75
CA ILE A 205 -2.04 -2.50 -11.85
C ILE A 205 -2.75 -2.84 -10.55
N LEU A 206 -3.29 -1.83 -9.88
CA LEU A 206 -4.02 -1.97 -8.63
C LEU A 206 -5.33 -1.20 -8.70
N HIS A 207 -6.42 -1.82 -8.26
CA HIS A 207 -7.67 -1.11 -8.06
C HIS A 207 -7.53 -0.08 -6.93
N HIS A 208 -8.10 1.12 -7.07
CA HIS A 208 -7.95 2.17 -6.04
C HIS A 208 -8.60 1.81 -4.68
N LEU A 209 -9.71 1.06 -4.69
CA LEU A 209 -10.46 0.68 -3.48
C LEU A 209 -9.59 0.05 -2.35
N PRO A 210 -8.73 -0.96 -2.58
CA PRO A 210 -7.75 -1.44 -1.60
C PRO A 210 -6.91 -0.37 -0.90
N GLN A 211 -6.56 0.72 -1.58
CA GLN A 211 -5.74 1.80 -1.01
C GLN A 211 -6.55 2.66 -0.03
N MET A 212 -7.88 2.71 -0.20
CA MET A 212 -8.77 3.48 0.66
C MET A 212 -8.99 2.86 2.05
N LEU A 213 -8.54 1.61 2.26
CA LEU A 213 -8.58 0.91 3.57
C LEU A 213 -7.46 1.32 4.52
N LEU A 214 -6.41 1.98 4.02
CA LEU A 214 -5.20 2.30 4.79
C LEU A 214 -5.26 3.71 5.43
N HIS A 215 -6.44 4.31 5.50
CA HIS A 215 -6.66 5.69 5.98
C HIS A 215 -7.70 5.78 7.10
#